data_AF-A0A354ZB55-F1
#
_entry.id   AF-A0A354ZB55-F1
#
_cell.length_a   1.000
_cell.length_b   1.000
_cell.length_c   1.000
_cell.angle_alpha   90.00
_cell.angle_beta   90.00
_cell.angle_gamma   90.00
#
_symmetry.space_group_name_H-M   'P 1'
#
loop_
_entity.id
_entity.type
_entity.pdbx_description
1 polymer ?
#
loop_
_entity_poly.entity_id
_entity_poly.type
_entity_poly.pdbx_seq_one_letter_code
_entity_poly.pdbx_strand_id
1 'polypeptide(L)'
;YRILDLPFTTGLNEFVLRIEETDGNVLVFRRLIPRDNDILQMGTSEFALSAGASTTRWDEFFASGYYLHGFSPTFSGGLNLQTDRRSAMAGLTGTLALPIGNVNGSISLVGRWDGWGEMFASAASISYLFSRPEKDSIPSLGIHASYRGYGFSAPNISAPTGPAPDAYFTLSANLYARIFSRTGVSLGYSYTLSESSRPSMTHGVRASISQSIRTGGNLSLSGQYSVPVSGTPTFSALLAFSIIPKDSYQRSLNYLQTSSGDTSLTILEKTPISGSLYDVNLNANNLLPGSKDDSSVSLGIRNNSDLFDAALNGTLGYSTSTNSYYANGYLQLRATMAFVGSHIGFTRQIPDSFLLISAPTIKDDDVVFSYKVNNGAQYLAKRGQNIVIPLTNHTTAVISNDLVGGASLNLTPRSPFVVASPSYRSGILFRGDVIRRYMLFGRLVDQNGTPIAYLPGDVYDIGGSLVTSTFTDETGRFDIYDILPGMYRIEWPEGYGTTQFELPETEEDSIDLGDTVIPLEAE
;
A
#
# COMPACT_ATOMS: atom_id res chain seq x y z
N TYR A 1 -5.71 -28.90 15.13
CA TYR A 1 -5.01 -27.81 14.43
C TYR A 1 -5.56 -26.48 14.90
N ARG A 2 -4.75 -25.41 14.90
CA ARG A 2 -5.22 -24.02 15.12
C ARG A 2 -5.03 -23.28 13.80
N ILE A 3 -6.10 -22.71 13.25
CA ILE A 3 -6.03 -21.87 12.06
C ILE A 3 -6.05 -20.43 12.57
N LEU A 4 -4.95 -19.71 12.36
CA LEU A 4 -4.82 -18.29 12.65
C LEU A 4 -4.85 -17.51 11.33
N ASP A 5 -5.12 -16.22 11.38
CA ASP A 5 -5.00 -15.28 10.25
C ASP A 5 -5.91 -15.55 9.03
N LEU A 6 -7.19 -15.76 9.30
CA LEU A 6 -8.21 -15.76 8.24
C LEU A 6 -8.61 -14.32 7.88
N PRO A 7 -8.64 -13.96 6.57
CA PRO A 7 -8.93 -12.60 6.10
C PRO A 7 -10.44 -12.30 6.16
N PHE A 8 -10.99 -12.17 7.37
CA PHE A 8 -12.40 -11.84 7.56
C PHE A 8 -12.67 -10.35 7.31
N THR A 9 -13.81 -10.06 6.69
CA THR A 9 -14.32 -8.69 6.55
C THR A 9 -15.09 -8.29 7.80
N THR A 10 -15.19 -7.00 8.11
CA THR A 10 -16.06 -6.50 9.19
C THR A 10 -17.52 -6.94 8.96
N GLY A 11 -18.17 -7.45 10.01
CA GLY A 11 -19.53 -8.00 9.98
C GLY A 11 -19.58 -9.49 10.31
N LEU A 12 -20.65 -10.15 9.88
CA LEU A 12 -20.88 -11.58 10.10
C LEU A 12 -20.41 -12.39 8.89
N ASN A 13 -19.32 -13.14 9.06
CA ASN A 13 -18.74 -14.01 8.03
C ASN A 13 -19.17 -15.46 8.28
N GLU A 14 -19.42 -16.25 7.24
CA GLU A 14 -19.74 -17.67 7.30
C GLU A 14 -18.50 -18.48 6.93
N PHE A 15 -17.85 -19.03 7.94
CA PHE A 15 -16.71 -19.92 7.75
C PHE A 15 -17.20 -21.35 7.55
N VAL A 16 -16.89 -21.93 6.40
CA VAL A 16 -17.16 -23.33 6.07
C VAL A 16 -15.84 -24.08 5.95
N LEU A 17 -15.56 -24.96 6.90
CA LEU A 17 -14.40 -25.83 6.89
C LEU A 17 -14.81 -27.22 6.41
N ARG A 18 -14.27 -27.62 5.26
CA ARG A 18 -14.41 -28.97 4.73
C ARG A 18 -13.12 -29.74 5.00
N ILE A 19 -13.21 -30.79 5.80
CA ILE A 19 -12.11 -31.71 6.09
C ILE A 19 -12.40 -32.98 5.30
N GLU A 20 -11.52 -33.31 4.37
CA GLU A 20 -11.56 -34.57 3.62
C GLU A 20 -10.54 -35.52 4.25
N GLU A 21 -11.04 -36.60 4.82
CA GLU A 21 -10.22 -37.64 5.43
C GLU A 21 -9.67 -38.58 4.35
N THR A 22 -8.57 -39.27 4.63
CA THR A 22 -7.88 -40.16 3.69
C THR A 22 -8.72 -41.33 3.17
N ASP A 23 -9.83 -41.64 3.83
CA ASP A 23 -10.81 -42.66 3.42
C ASP A 23 -11.93 -42.09 2.51
N GLY A 24 -11.87 -40.79 2.18
CA GLY A 24 -12.85 -40.09 1.37
C GLY A 24 -14.04 -39.54 2.17
N ASN A 25 -14.07 -39.70 3.50
CA ASN A 25 -15.10 -39.09 4.33
C ASN A 25 -14.91 -37.57 4.38
N VAL A 26 -16.01 -36.83 4.21
CA VAL A 26 -16.00 -35.37 4.21
C VAL A 26 -16.77 -34.85 5.43
N LEU A 27 -16.06 -34.24 6.37
CA LEU A 27 -16.64 -33.51 7.48
C LEU A 27 -16.77 -32.03 7.12
N VAL A 28 -17.96 -31.46 7.26
CA VAL A 28 -18.21 -30.04 6.99
C VAL A 28 -18.62 -29.34 8.29
N PHE A 29 -17.81 -28.39 8.73
CA PHE A 29 -18.11 -27.50 9.85
C PHE A 29 -18.51 -26.13 9.30
N ARG A 30 -19.67 -25.62 9.74
CA ARG A 30 -20.15 -24.29 9.37
C ARG A 30 -20.28 -23.44 10.63
N ARG A 31 -19.64 -22.28 10.66
CA ARG A 31 -19.67 -21.37 11.80
C ARG A 31 -19.82 -19.92 11.33
N LEU A 32 -20.67 -19.17 12.02
CA LEU A 32 -20.72 -17.71 11.88
C LEU A 32 -19.64 -17.09 12.76
N ILE A 33 -18.79 -16.27 12.16
CA ILE A 33 -17.69 -15.57 12.82
C ILE A 33 -17.96 -14.07 12.70
N PRO A 34 -18.44 -13.44 13.79
CA PRO A 34 -18.59 -12.00 13.83
C PRO A 34 -17.19 -11.37 13.97
N ARG A 35 -16.88 -10.37 13.15
CA ARG A 35 -15.60 -9.67 13.17
C ARG A 35 -15.83 -8.16 13.17
N ASP A 36 -15.11 -7.48 14.05
CA ASP A 36 -14.94 -6.03 14.04
C ASP A 36 -13.44 -5.71 14.00
N ASN A 37 -13.06 -4.58 13.40
CA ASN A 37 -11.66 -4.17 13.32
C ASN A 37 -11.12 -3.72 14.68
N ASP A 38 -12.01 -3.23 15.55
CA ASP A 38 -11.66 -2.75 16.90
C ASP A 38 -11.54 -3.90 17.92
N ILE A 39 -11.80 -5.15 17.51
CA ILE A 39 -11.58 -6.33 18.35
C ILE A 39 -10.12 -6.78 18.24
N LEU A 40 -9.42 -6.66 19.36
CA LEU A 40 -8.09 -7.18 19.56
C LEU A 40 -8.12 -8.71 19.66
N GLN A 41 -7.00 -9.34 19.29
CA GLN A 41 -6.84 -10.77 19.52
C GLN A 41 -6.88 -11.05 21.03
N MET A 42 -7.42 -12.21 21.41
CA MET A 42 -7.53 -12.57 22.83
C MET A 42 -6.13 -12.58 23.48
N GLY A 43 -5.98 -11.82 24.57
CA GLY A 43 -4.73 -11.68 25.30
C GLY A 43 -3.79 -10.61 24.78
N THR A 44 -4.09 -9.94 23.66
CA THR A 44 -3.29 -8.80 23.18
C THR A 44 -3.78 -7.49 23.79
N SER A 45 -2.86 -6.56 23.97
CA SER A 45 -3.15 -5.23 24.51
C SER A 45 -2.57 -4.16 23.60
N GLU A 46 -3.30 -3.08 23.42
CA GLU A 46 -2.87 -1.90 22.68
C GLU A 46 -2.93 -0.69 23.62
N PHE A 47 -1.88 0.12 23.63
CA PHE A 47 -1.83 1.29 24.49
C PHE A 47 -1.01 2.40 23.85
N ALA A 48 -1.36 3.63 24.18
CA ALA A 48 -0.53 4.79 23.89
C ALA A 48 -0.57 5.73 25.09
N LEU A 49 0.57 6.36 25.38
CA LEU A 49 0.72 7.39 26.39
C LEU A 49 1.42 8.58 25.74
N SER A 50 0.87 9.77 25.91
CA SER A 50 1.45 11.00 25.43
C SER A 50 1.34 12.09 26.49
N ALA A 51 2.38 12.90 26.58
CA ALA A 51 2.43 14.06 27.46
C ALA A 51 3.24 15.15 26.77
N GLY A 52 2.77 16.38 26.87
CA GLY A 52 3.40 17.52 26.23
C GLY A 52 2.79 18.84 26.66
N ALA A 53 3.22 19.91 26.02
CA ALA A 53 2.67 21.24 26.21
C ALA A 53 2.32 21.86 24.86
N SER A 54 1.49 22.90 24.88
CA SER A 54 1.21 23.68 23.67
C SER A 54 2.48 24.27 23.08
N THR A 55 2.58 24.28 21.75
CA THR A 55 3.69 24.90 21.01
C THR A 55 3.71 26.42 21.13
N THR A 56 2.59 27.03 21.54
CA THR A 56 2.45 28.49 21.69
C THR A 56 2.45 28.93 23.16
N ARG A 57 2.03 28.06 24.09
CA ARG A 57 1.93 28.35 25.53
C ARG A 57 2.45 27.19 26.38
N TRP A 58 3.66 27.35 26.91
CA TRP A 58 4.35 26.30 27.65
C TRP A 58 3.72 25.99 29.02
N ASP A 59 2.86 26.86 29.54
CA ASP A 59 2.10 26.65 30.78
C ASP A 59 0.81 25.82 30.58
N GLU A 60 0.49 25.46 29.33
CA GLU A 60 -0.63 24.59 28.98
C GLU A 60 -0.13 23.16 28.75
N PHE A 61 0.03 22.42 29.84
CA PHE A 61 0.33 20.99 29.82
C PHE A 61 -0.91 20.19 29.41
N PHE A 62 -0.67 19.13 28.64
CA PHE A 62 -1.66 18.15 28.23
C PHE A 62 -1.05 16.75 28.31
N ALA A 63 -1.79 15.82 28.88
CA ALA A 63 -1.47 14.40 28.83
C ALA A 63 -2.68 13.59 28.41
N SER A 64 -2.45 12.56 27.61
CA SER A 64 -3.48 11.63 27.20
C SER A 64 -2.93 10.22 27.11
N GLY A 65 -3.81 9.26 27.29
CA GLY A 65 -3.47 7.88 27.09
C GLY A 65 -4.70 7.00 26.94
N TYR A 66 -4.48 5.82 26.40
CA TYR A 66 -5.50 4.77 26.37
C TYR A 66 -4.84 3.42 26.59
N TYR A 67 -5.65 2.48 27.06
CA TYR A 67 -5.29 1.07 27.19
C TYR A 67 -6.49 0.22 26.78
N LEU A 68 -6.31 -0.60 25.74
CA LEU A 68 -7.29 -1.53 25.19
C LEU A 68 -6.78 -2.96 25.37
N HIS A 69 -7.69 -3.88 25.67
CA HIS A 69 -7.36 -5.29 25.88
C HIS A 69 -8.39 -6.21 25.23
N GLY A 70 -7.91 -7.25 24.55
CA GLY A 70 -8.73 -8.32 23.99
C GLY A 70 -9.07 -9.38 25.04
N PHE A 71 -10.22 -9.26 25.70
CA PHE A 71 -10.64 -10.21 26.73
C PHE A 71 -11.10 -11.57 26.15
N SER A 72 -11.72 -11.55 24.97
CA SER A 72 -12.17 -12.76 24.27
C SER A 72 -12.17 -12.54 22.75
N PRO A 73 -12.35 -13.59 21.93
CA PRO A 73 -12.44 -13.45 20.47
C PRO A 73 -13.59 -12.55 19.98
N THR A 74 -14.56 -12.25 20.85
CA THR A 74 -15.75 -11.45 20.53
C THR A 74 -15.87 -10.20 21.39
N PHE A 75 -14.96 -9.96 22.33
CA PHE A 75 -15.03 -8.81 23.24
C PHE A 75 -13.65 -8.21 23.46
N SER A 76 -13.54 -6.92 23.16
CA SER A 76 -12.41 -6.07 23.54
C SER A 76 -12.93 -4.85 24.30
N GLY A 77 -12.15 -4.37 25.24
CA GLY A 77 -12.52 -3.21 26.03
C GLY A 77 -11.32 -2.51 26.62
N GLY A 78 -11.52 -1.28 27.05
CA GLY A 78 -10.43 -0.45 27.52
C GLY A 78 -10.87 0.82 28.22
N LEU A 79 -9.86 1.61 28.54
CA LEU A 79 -9.97 2.87 29.24
C LEU A 79 -9.21 3.96 28.48
N ASN A 80 -9.76 5.17 28.48
CA ASN A 80 -9.10 6.36 27.96
C ASN A 80 -9.00 7.41 29.08
N LEU A 81 -7.89 8.13 29.09
CA LEU A 81 -7.58 9.16 30.06
C LEU A 81 -7.04 10.38 29.32
N GLN A 82 -7.53 11.56 29.68
CA GLN A 82 -6.99 12.82 29.19
C GLN A 82 -6.97 13.82 30.34
N THR A 83 -5.98 14.70 30.39
CA THR A 83 -5.92 15.76 31.39
C THR A 83 -5.18 16.96 30.86
N ASP A 84 -5.65 18.14 31.25
CA ASP A 84 -4.98 19.40 31.05
C ASP A 84 -4.94 20.18 32.37
N ARG A 85 -4.48 21.44 32.33
CA ARG A 85 -4.40 22.32 33.51
C ARG A 85 -5.77 22.61 34.16
N ARG A 86 -6.88 22.40 33.46
CA ARG A 86 -8.23 22.88 33.79
C ARG A 86 -9.23 21.74 34.02
N SER A 87 -8.92 20.54 33.55
CA SER A 87 -9.83 19.42 33.47
C SER A 87 -9.12 18.06 33.39
N ALA A 88 -9.83 17.02 33.80
CA ALA A 88 -9.43 15.64 33.63
C ALA A 88 -10.64 14.83 33.14
N MET A 89 -10.41 13.96 32.17
CA MET A 89 -11.43 13.09 31.61
C MET A 89 -10.98 11.64 31.71
N ALA A 90 -11.91 10.79 32.09
CA ALA A 90 -11.75 9.35 32.06
C ALA A 90 -12.96 8.71 31.39
N GLY A 91 -12.73 7.65 30.63
CA GLY A 91 -13.80 6.91 29.99
C GLY A 91 -13.47 5.45 29.78
N LEU A 92 -14.52 4.71 29.45
CA LEU A 92 -14.50 3.30 29.12
C LEU A 92 -14.96 3.15 27.68
N THR A 93 -14.34 2.22 26.96
CA THR A 93 -14.77 1.83 25.63
C THR A 93 -14.82 0.31 25.52
N GLY A 94 -15.69 -0.21 24.66
CA GLY A 94 -15.79 -1.63 24.42
C GLY A 94 -16.47 -1.95 23.10
N THR A 95 -16.04 -3.08 22.54
CA THR A 95 -16.54 -3.63 21.28
C THR A 95 -16.93 -5.08 21.48
N LEU A 96 -18.15 -5.41 21.09
CA LEU A 96 -18.75 -6.74 21.16
C LEU A 96 -19.12 -7.22 19.75
N ALA A 97 -18.51 -8.30 19.27
CA ALA A 97 -18.90 -8.98 18.03
C ALA A 97 -19.86 -10.14 18.35
N LEU A 98 -21.16 -9.91 18.16
CA LEU A 98 -22.20 -10.91 18.41
C LEU A 98 -22.57 -11.61 17.09
N PRO A 99 -23.13 -12.84 17.13
CA PRO A 99 -23.65 -13.52 15.94
C PRO A 99 -24.79 -12.79 15.21
N ILE A 100 -25.32 -11.73 15.83
CA ILE A 100 -26.39 -10.87 15.30
C ILE A 100 -25.88 -9.49 14.89
N GLY A 101 -24.57 -9.21 14.97
CA GLY A 101 -23.99 -7.91 14.63
C GLY A 101 -22.96 -7.45 15.65
N ASN A 102 -22.29 -6.34 15.36
CA ASN A 102 -21.29 -5.74 16.22
C ASN A 102 -21.92 -4.61 17.02
N VAL A 103 -21.55 -4.48 18.29
CA VAL A 103 -21.93 -3.37 19.17
C VAL A 103 -20.64 -2.68 19.63
N ASN A 104 -20.52 -1.38 19.39
CA ASN A 104 -19.42 -0.56 19.91
C ASN A 104 -19.99 0.46 20.89
N GLY A 105 -19.30 0.68 22.00
CA GLY A 105 -19.75 1.57 23.07
C GLY A 105 -18.61 2.40 23.65
N SER A 106 -18.94 3.62 24.08
CA SER A 106 -18.05 4.41 24.93
C SER A 106 -18.85 5.23 25.93
N ILE A 107 -18.28 5.43 27.12
CA ILE A 107 -18.81 6.31 28.16
C ILE A 107 -17.63 7.11 28.70
N SER A 108 -17.79 8.41 28.88
CA SER A 108 -16.74 9.31 29.39
C SER A 108 -17.31 10.28 30.42
N LEU A 109 -16.50 10.61 31.40
CA LEU A 109 -16.77 11.61 32.43
C LEU A 109 -15.62 12.61 32.42
N VAL A 110 -15.94 13.90 32.30
CA VAL A 110 -14.97 14.98 32.47
C VAL A 110 -15.24 15.72 33.76
N GLY A 111 -14.20 15.89 34.57
CA GLY A 111 -14.16 16.79 35.71
C GLY A 111 -13.45 18.09 35.34
N ARG A 112 -14.06 19.25 35.60
CA ARG A 112 -13.48 20.57 35.34
C ARG A 112 -13.39 21.39 36.61
N TRP A 113 -12.31 22.16 36.77
CA TRP A 113 -12.08 23.04 37.93
C TRP A 113 -11.75 24.49 37.53
N ASP A 114 -11.96 24.86 36.25
CA ASP A 114 -11.78 26.21 35.73
C ASP A 114 -13.02 27.10 35.82
N GLY A 115 -14.17 26.54 36.21
CA GLY A 115 -15.44 27.25 36.35
C GLY A 115 -16.13 27.60 35.03
N TRP A 116 -15.69 27.05 33.90
CA TRP A 116 -16.28 27.35 32.58
C TRP A 116 -17.65 26.68 32.35
N GLY A 117 -17.88 25.51 32.96
CA GLY A 117 -19.12 24.75 32.85
C GLY A 117 -19.40 23.95 34.12
N GLU A 118 -20.19 22.88 34.02
CA GLU A 118 -20.40 21.98 35.15
C GLU A 118 -19.09 21.33 35.60
N MET A 119 -18.97 21.13 36.92
CA MET A 119 -17.81 20.48 37.52
C MET A 119 -17.65 19.04 37.01
N PHE A 120 -18.76 18.36 36.72
CA PHE A 120 -18.77 17.05 36.09
C PHE A 120 -19.73 17.04 34.93
N ALA A 121 -19.28 16.56 33.78
CA ALA A 121 -20.13 16.34 32.62
C ALA A 121 -19.85 14.95 32.04
N SER A 122 -20.88 14.31 31.48
CA SER A 122 -20.78 12.97 30.92
C SER A 122 -21.04 12.95 29.42
N ALA A 123 -20.50 11.94 28.75
CA ALA A 123 -20.86 11.60 27.39
C ALA A 123 -20.96 10.09 27.24
N ALA A 124 -21.84 9.63 26.36
CA ALA A 124 -21.99 8.22 26.03
C ALA A 124 -22.29 8.08 24.55
N SER A 125 -21.78 7.01 23.93
CA SER A 125 -22.09 6.67 22.55
C SER A 125 -22.23 5.17 22.42
N ILE A 126 -23.19 4.72 21.63
CA ILE A 126 -23.36 3.32 21.26
C ILE A 126 -23.61 3.24 19.75
N SER A 127 -22.99 2.28 19.09
CA SER A 127 -23.30 1.93 17.70
C SER A 127 -23.51 0.44 17.57
N TYR A 128 -24.42 0.07 16.68
CA TYR A 128 -24.73 -1.30 16.32
C TYR A 128 -24.64 -1.43 14.81
N LEU A 129 -23.95 -2.47 14.34
CA LEU A 129 -23.82 -2.78 12.92
C LEU A 129 -24.16 -4.24 12.68
N PHE A 130 -25.22 -4.48 11.93
CA PHE A 130 -25.50 -5.77 11.30
C PHE A 130 -25.12 -5.71 9.83
N SER A 131 -24.22 -6.59 9.42
CA SER A 131 -23.85 -6.77 8.01
C SER A 131 -23.47 -8.23 7.77
N ARG A 132 -23.85 -8.75 6.60
CA ARG A 132 -23.46 -10.09 6.13
C ARG A 132 -22.76 -9.97 4.77
N PRO A 133 -21.45 -9.69 4.75
CA PRO A 133 -20.73 -9.40 3.50
C PRO A 133 -20.83 -10.50 2.43
N GLU A 134 -21.06 -11.75 2.83
CA GLU A 134 -21.17 -12.89 1.90
C GLU A 134 -22.57 -13.08 1.31
N LYS A 135 -23.60 -12.43 1.89
CA LYS A 135 -24.99 -12.58 1.47
C LYS A 135 -25.60 -11.21 1.21
N ASP A 136 -25.31 -10.66 0.04
CA ASP A 136 -25.80 -9.34 -0.41
C ASP A 136 -27.33 -9.19 -0.42
N SER A 137 -28.08 -10.29 -0.43
CA SER A 137 -29.54 -10.29 -0.33
C SER A 137 -30.06 -9.95 1.07
N ILE A 138 -29.21 -10.08 2.10
CA ILE A 138 -29.57 -9.74 3.48
C ILE A 138 -29.23 -8.26 3.71
N PRO A 139 -30.19 -7.44 4.18
CA PRO A 139 -29.94 -6.03 4.40
C PRO A 139 -28.91 -5.82 5.50
N SER A 140 -28.10 -4.78 5.35
CA SER A 140 -27.24 -4.25 6.40
C SER A 140 -27.95 -3.12 7.15
N LEU A 141 -27.81 -3.10 8.47
CA LEU A 141 -28.44 -2.14 9.35
C LEU A 141 -27.37 -1.56 10.30
N GLY A 142 -27.21 -0.25 10.27
CA GLY A 142 -26.45 0.50 11.26
C GLY A 142 -27.39 1.34 12.12
N ILE A 143 -27.15 1.37 13.43
CA ILE A 143 -27.83 2.25 14.38
C ILE A 143 -26.75 2.90 15.23
N HIS A 144 -26.87 4.19 15.49
CA HIS A 144 -25.95 4.92 16.36
C HIS A 144 -26.74 5.90 17.22
N ALA A 145 -26.43 5.91 18.52
CA ALA A 145 -26.95 6.89 19.46
C ALA A 145 -25.78 7.50 20.23
N SER A 146 -25.80 8.81 20.43
CA SER A 146 -24.84 9.50 21.27
C SER A 146 -25.53 10.54 22.14
N TYR A 147 -24.99 10.74 23.34
CA TYR A 147 -25.42 11.72 24.30
C TYR A 147 -24.19 12.46 24.81
N ARG A 148 -24.31 13.78 24.89
CA ARG A 148 -23.32 14.66 25.50
C ARG A 148 -24.04 15.55 26.50
N GLY A 149 -23.63 15.50 27.76
CA GLY A 149 -24.16 16.35 28.82
C GLY A 149 -23.72 17.80 28.68
N TYR A 150 -24.41 18.67 29.40
CA TYR A 150 -24.12 20.10 29.43
C TYR A 150 -22.69 20.34 29.92
N GLY A 151 -21.94 21.23 29.26
CA GLY A 151 -20.56 21.54 29.61
C GLY A 151 -19.53 20.44 29.29
N PHE A 152 -19.94 19.31 28.72
CA PHE A 152 -18.99 18.27 28.32
C PHE A 152 -18.10 18.77 27.19
N SER A 153 -16.80 18.86 27.49
CA SER A 153 -15.76 19.16 26.53
C SER A 153 -14.50 18.42 26.97
N ALA A 154 -13.91 17.65 26.05
CA ALA A 154 -12.67 16.95 26.33
C ALA A 154 -11.55 17.95 26.69
N PRO A 155 -10.60 17.54 27.56
CA PRO A 155 -9.42 18.35 27.85
C PRO A 155 -8.72 18.79 26.56
N ASN A 156 -8.25 20.03 26.54
CA ASN A 156 -7.62 20.63 25.37
C ASN A 156 -6.55 21.64 25.81
N ILE A 157 -5.52 21.80 24.98
CA ILE A 157 -4.46 22.78 25.22
C ILE A 157 -5.02 24.21 25.30
N SER A 158 -5.99 24.55 24.45
CA SER A 158 -6.57 25.90 24.45
C SER A 158 -7.67 26.07 25.50
N ALA A 159 -7.66 27.21 26.18
CA ALA A 159 -8.78 27.63 27.02
C ALA A 159 -10.07 27.67 26.19
N PRO A 160 -11.18 27.11 26.69
CA PRO A 160 -12.44 27.24 25.99
C PRO A 160 -12.85 28.71 25.91
N THR A 161 -13.56 29.06 24.84
CA THR A 161 -14.07 30.43 24.61
C THR A 161 -15.59 30.37 24.48
N GLY A 162 -16.28 31.41 24.96
CA GLY A 162 -17.74 31.48 24.92
C GLY A 162 -18.43 30.70 26.05
N PRO A 163 -19.75 30.47 25.94
CA PRO A 163 -20.53 29.73 26.94
C PRO A 163 -20.22 28.22 26.89
N ALA A 164 -20.52 27.53 28.00
CA ALA A 164 -20.45 26.08 28.05
C ALA A 164 -21.37 25.43 26.98
N PRO A 165 -20.95 24.32 26.35
CA PRO A 165 -21.73 23.62 25.35
C PRO A 165 -23.06 23.15 25.93
N ASP A 166 -24.12 23.30 25.16
CA ASP A 166 -25.42 22.73 25.47
C ASP A 166 -25.34 21.19 25.44
N ALA A 167 -26.20 20.54 26.23
CA ALA A 167 -26.35 19.10 26.12
C ALA A 167 -26.96 18.75 24.76
N TYR A 168 -26.53 17.65 24.15
CA TYR A 168 -27.17 17.19 22.92
C TYR A 168 -27.22 15.67 22.82
N PHE A 169 -28.27 15.20 22.17
CA PHE A 169 -28.52 13.80 21.86
C PHE A 169 -28.62 13.62 20.35
N THR A 170 -27.90 12.64 19.81
CA THR A 170 -28.00 12.26 18.40
C THR A 170 -28.48 10.82 18.27
N LEU A 171 -29.40 10.57 17.35
CA LEU A 171 -29.78 9.22 16.93
C LEU A 171 -29.70 9.15 15.41
N SER A 172 -29.05 8.13 14.87
CA SER A 172 -29.03 7.87 13.44
C SER A 172 -29.21 6.39 13.15
N ALA A 173 -29.87 6.08 12.05
CA ALA A 173 -30.03 4.73 11.56
C ALA A 173 -29.79 4.72 10.05
N ASN A 174 -29.15 3.67 9.55
CA ASN A 174 -28.92 3.46 8.12
C ASN A 174 -29.26 2.02 7.75
N LEU A 175 -30.03 1.84 6.70
CA LEU A 175 -30.41 0.56 6.13
C LEU A 175 -29.90 0.53 4.69
N TYR A 176 -29.22 -0.53 4.30
CA TYR A 176 -28.87 -0.79 2.92
C TYR A 176 -29.29 -2.19 2.53
N ALA A 177 -29.96 -2.33 1.39
CA ALA A 177 -30.46 -3.60 0.88
C ALA A 177 -30.27 -3.69 -0.63
N ARG A 178 -29.92 -4.88 -1.12
CA ARG A 178 -29.94 -5.20 -2.55
C ARG A 178 -31.31 -5.79 -2.90
N ILE A 179 -32.15 -5.03 -3.59
CA ILE A 179 -33.53 -5.44 -3.91
C ILE A 179 -33.56 -6.35 -5.15
N PHE A 180 -32.68 -6.07 -6.12
CA PHE A 180 -32.49 -6.92 -7.31
C PHE A 180 -31.00 -7.19 -7.50
N SER A 181 -30.66 -8.16 -8.36
CA SER A 181 -29.27 -8.56 -8.63
C SER A 181 -28.33 -7.43 -9.06
N ARG A 182 -28.82 -6.22 -9.33
CA ARG A 182 -28.00 -5.06 -9.70
C ARG A 182 -28.48 -3.75 -9.07
N THR A 183 -29.47 -3.79 -8.17
CA THR A 183 -30.12 -2.60 -7.61
C THR A 183 -29.91 -2.56 -6.11
N GLY A 184 -29.19 -1.55 -5.63
CA GLY A 184 -29.00 -1.27 -4.21
C GLY A 184 -29.85 -0.08 -3.78
N VAL A 185 -30.52 -0.19 -2.64
CA VAL A 185 -31.27 0.89 -2.02
C VAL A 185 -30.69 1.18 -0.64
N SER A 186 -30.54 2.46 -0.30
CA SER A 186 -30.18 2.90 1.03
C SER A 186 -31.21 3.87 1.59
N LEU A 187 -31.45 3.78 2.90
CA LEU A 187 -32.29 4.69 3.67
C LEU A 187 -31.55 5.06 4.95
N GLY A 188 -31.38 6.35 5.20
CA GLY A 188 -30.75 6.91 6.38
C GLY A 188 -31.70 7.85 7.10
N TYR A 189 -31.72 7.79 8.42
CA TYR A 189 -32.39 8.72 9.30
C TYR A 189 -31.39 9.30 10.29
N SER A 190 -31.51 10.58 10.59
CA SER A 190 -30.70 11.28 11.58
C SER A 190 -31.57 12.25 12.36
N TYR A 191 -31.33 12.31 13.66
CA TYR A 191 -32.04 13.11 14.63
C TYR A 191 -31.02 13.72 15.57
N THR A 192 -31.10 15.03 15.79
CA THR A 192 -30.28 15.71 16.81
C THR A 192 -31.18 16.61 17.65
N LEU A 193 -31.13 16.43 18.96
CA LEU A 193 -31.74 17.29 19.96
C LEU A 193 -30.61 18.04 20.68
N SER A 194 -30.66 19.36 20.68
CA SER A 194 -29.77 20.21 21.48
C SER A 194 -30.58 20.93 22.55
N GLU A 195 -30.27 20.64 23.80
CA GLU A 195 -30.87 21.20 25.01
C GLU A 195 -30.19 22.52 25.36
N SER A 196 -30.38 23.53 24.50
CA SER A 196 -29.97 24.90 24.79
C SER A 196 -31.06 25.67 25.56
N SER A 197 -30.79 26.93 25.92
CA SER A 197 -31.79 27.88 26.45
C SER A 197 -33.11 27.92 25.65
N ARG A 198 -33.05 27.62 24.35
CA ARG A 198 -34.21 27.22 23.54
C ARG A 198 -33.93 25.85 22.92
N PRO A 199 -34.56 24.77 23.39
CA PRO A 199 -34.34 23.44 22.83
C PRO A 199 -34.54 23.45 21.32
N SER A 200 -33.57 22.88 20.61
CA SER A 200 -33.56 22.84 19.16
C SER A 200 -33.45 21.42 18.66
N MET A 201 -34.13 21.15 17.55
CA MET A 201 -34.28 19.81 17.03
C MET A 201 -34.03 19.83 15.53
N THR A 202 -33.19 18.92 15.05
CA THR A 202 -32.97 18.71 13.62
C THR A 202 -33.29 17.28 13.23
N HIS A 203 -33.87 17.15 12.03
CA HIS A 203 -34.16 15.86 11.42
C HIS A 203 -33.52 15.81 10.04
N GLY A 204 -33.04 14.64 9.66
CA GLY A 204 -32.53 14.39 8.33
C GLY A 204 -32.97 13.01 7.85
N VAL A 205 -33.52 12.94 6.65
CA VAL A 205 -33.81 11.69 5.94
C VAL A 205 -32.97 11.67 4.67
N ARG A 206 -32.26 10.58 4.43
CA ARG A 206 -31.52 10.35 3.20
C ARG A 206 -32.02 9.07 2.56
N ALA A 207 -32.25 9.07 1.26
CA ALA A 207 -32.61 7.87 0.53
C ALA A 207 -31.79 7.82 -0.76
N SER A 208 -31.34 6.65 -1.16
CA SER A 208 -30.67 6.48 -2.44
C SER A 208 -31.07 5.17 -3.10
N ILE A 209 -31.09 5.18 -4.43
CA ILE A 209 -31.19 4.00 -5.27
C ILE A 209 -30.01 4.01 -6.24
N SER A 210 -29.38 2.87 -6.41
CA SER A 210 -28.24 2.68 -7.31
C SER A 210 -28.42 1.44 -8.15
N GLN A 211 -28.01 1.51 -9.41
CA GLN A 211 -28.18 0.47 -10.41
C GLN A 211 -26.86 0.24 -11.15
N SER A 212 -26.32 -0.97 -11.05
CA SER A 212 -25.14 -1.39 -11.83
C SER A 212 -25.55 -1.91 -13.21
N ILE A 213 -24.94 -1.36 -14.27
CA ILE A 213 -25.21 -1.66 -15.69
C ILE A 213 -24.16 -2.66 -16.21
N ARG A 214 -24.48 -3.45 -17.26
CA ARG A 214 -23.67 -4.59 -17.75
C ARG A 214 -22.27 -4.26 -18.30
N THR A 215 -21.86 -2.99 -18.35
CA THR A 215 -20.58 -2.53 -18.94
C THR A 215 -19.68 -1.77 -17.96
N GLY A 216 -19.82 -2.01 -16.65
CA GLY A 216 -19.08 -1.24 -15.63
C GLY A 216 -19.66 0.15 -15.36
N GLY A 217 -20.90 0.38 -15.82
CA GLY A 217 -21.68 1.57 -15.49
C GLY A 217 -22.38 1.45 -14.13
N ASN A 218 -22.52 2.56 -13.42
CA ASN A 218 -23.36 2.71 -12.25
C ASN A 218 -24.18 4.00 -12.39
N LEU A 219 -25.49 3.89 -12.16
CA LEU A 219 -26.39 5.02 -12.07
C LEU A 219 -26.89 5.10 -10.63
N SER A 220 -26.84 6.26 -10.01
CA SER A 220 -27.38 6.47 -8.67
C SER A 220 -28.21 7.74 -8.61
N LEU A 221 -29.31 7.65 -7.88
CA LEU A 221 -30.15 8.78 -7.51
C LEU A 221 -30.23 8.80 -5.99
N SER A 222 -29.89 9.93 -5.39
CA SER A 222 -29.99 10.13 -3.95
C SER A 222 -30.77 11.40 -3.65
N GLY A 223 -31.49 11.39 -2.54
CA GLY A 223 -32.25 12.52 -2.01
C GLY A 223 -31.96 12.68 -0.53
N GLN A 224 -31.90 13.92 -0.08
CA GLN A 224 -31.76 14.29 1.31
C GLN A 224 -32.80 15.35 1.65
N TYR A 225 -33.58 15.09 2.68
CA TYR A 225 -34.49 16.03 3.31
C TYR A 225 -33.92 16.40 4.67
N SER A 226 -33.80 17.69 4.98
CA SER A 226 -33.29 18.17 6.26
C SER A 226 -34.19 19.27 6.82
N VAL A 227 -34.54 19.15 8.10
CA VAL A 227 -35.25 20.16 8.86
C VAL A 227 -34.25 20.82 9.80
N PRO A 228 -33.77 22.04 9.49
CA PRO A 228 -32.80 22.74 10.34
C PRO A 228 -33.46 23.27 11.63
N VAL A 229 -32.63 23.64 12.61
CA VAL A 229 -33.05 24.24 13.90
C VAL A 229 -33.92 25.48 13.68
N SER A 230 -33.54 26.30 12.71
CA SER A 230 -34.23 27.52 12.31
C SER A 230 -34.19 27.62 10.78
N GLY A 231 -35.34 27.88 10.17
CA GLY A 231 -35.46 28.05 8.72
C GLY A 231 -36.46 27.09 8.09
N THR A 232 -36.53 27.12 6.76
CA THR A 232 -37.41 26.25 5.99
C THR A 232 -36.75 24.87 5.80
N PRO A 233 -37.52 23.78 5.84
CA PRO A 233 -37.03 22.47 5.44
C PRO A 233 -36.37 22.52 4.06
N THR A 234 -35.23 21.86 3.93
CA THR A 234 -34.47 21.80 2.66
C THR A 234 -34.55 20.40 2.09
N PHE A 235 -34.70 20.33 0.77
CA PHE A 235 -34.61 19.10 0.01
C PHE A 235 -33.54 19.25 -1.05
N SER A 236 -32.63 18.29 -1.11
CA SER A 236 -31.60 18.21 -2.15
C SER A 236 -31.62 16.83 -2.78
N ALA A 237 -31.54 16.75 -4.10
CA ALA A 237 -31.36 15.51 -4.83
C ALA A 237 -30.05 15.54 -5.62
N LEU A 238 -29.47 14.36 -5.85
CA LEU A 238 -28.27 14.16 -6.64
C LEU A 238 -28.48 12.97 -7.56
N LEU A 239 -28.37 13.22 -8.86
CA LEU A 239 -28.24 12.21 -9.90
C LEU A 239 -26.75 12.05 -10.20
N ALA A 240 -26.22 10.83 -10.12
CA ALA A 240 -24.84 10.54 -10.46
C ALA A 240 -24.75 9.32 -11.38
N PHE A 241 -23.89 9.41 -12.37
CA PHE A 241 -23.64 8.38 -13.36
C PHE A 241 -22.14 8.18 -13.53
N SER A 242 -21.65 6.96 -13.37
CA SER A 242 -20.24 6.64 -13.56
C SER A 242 -20.10 5.46 -14.53
N ILE A 243 -19.20 5.54 -15.50
CA ILE A 243 -18.81 4.39 -16.34
C ILE A 243 -17.32 4.14 -16.16
N ILE A 244 -16.96 2.90 -15.85
CA ILE A 244 -15.58 2.40 -15.89
C ILE A 244 -15.55 1.26 -16.91
N PRO A 245 -15.16 1.52 -18.17
CA PRO A 245 -15.06 0.49 -19.19
C PRO A 245 -14.08 -0.61 -18.77
N LYS A 246 -14.36 -1.86 -19.17
CA LYS A 246 -13.48 -3.01 -18.91
C LYS A 246 -12.36 -3.15 -19.96
N ASP A 247 -11.81 -2.02 -20.40
CA ASP A 247 -10.77 -2.00 -21.41
C ASP A 247 -9.37 -2.09 -20.76
N SER A 248 -8.33 -2.32 -21.56
CA SER A 248 -6.93 -2.40 -21.10
C SER A 248 -6.41 -1.10 -20.49
N TYR A 249 -7.04 0.04 -20.81
CA TYR A 249 -6.69 1.35 -20.26
C TYR A 249 -7.70 1.76 -19.19
N GLN A 250 -7.20 2.21 -18.05
CA GLN A 250 -8.03 2.73 -16.96
C GLN A 250 -8.63 4.07 -17.40
N ARG A 251 -9.87 4.02 -17.89
CA ARG A 251 -10.71 5.20 -18.18
C ARG A 251 -11.91 5.20 -17.25
N SER A 252 -12.32 6.38 -16.81
CA SER A 252 -13.61 6.54 -16.13
C SER A 252 -14.27 7.85 -16.54
N LEU A 253 -15.59 7.81 -16.66
CA LEU A 253 -16.43 8.97 -16.90
C LEU A 253 -17.42 9.08 -15.75
N ASN A 254 -17.51 10.25 -15.14
CA ASN A 254 -18.42 10.54 -14.04
C ASN A 254 -19.23 11.78 -14.35
N TYR A 255 -20.54 11.70 -14.26
CA TYR A 255 -21.47 12.81 -14.38
C TYR A 255 -22.25 12.94 -13.07
N LEU A 256 -22.39 14.16 -12.56
CA LEU A 256 -23.18 14.48 -11.38
C LEU A 256 -24.08 15.66 -11.69
N GLN A 257 -25.30 15.64 -11.17
CA GLN A 257 -26.25 16.74 -11.25
C GLN A 257 -27.03 16.88 -9.94
N THR A 258 -27.01 18.06 -9.35
CA THR A 258 -27.76 18.39 -8.14
C THR A 258 -29.17 18.92 -8.48
N SER A 259 -30.07 18.92 -7.50
CA SER A 259 -31.39 19.53 -7.63
C SER A 259 -31.36 21.06 -7.72
N SER A 260 -30.25 21.71 -7.34
CA SER A 260 -30.02 23.15 -7.58
C SER A 260 -29.71 23.45 -9.05
N GLY A 261 -29.38 22.42 -9.84
CA GLY A 261 -29.02 22.56 -11.25
C GLY A 261 -27.51 22.50 -11.51
N ASP A 262 -26.69 22.40 -10.46
CA ASP A 262 -25.23 22.24 -10.62
C ASP A 262 -24.92 20.92 -11.30
N THR A 263 -24.00 20.97 -12.26
CA THR A 263 -23.56 19.82 -13.04
C THR A 263 -22.06 19.68 -13.00
N SER A 264 -21.57 18.44 -12.96
CA SER A 264 -20.14 18.15 -13.06
C SER A 264 -19.93 16.94 -13.97
N LEU A 265 -19.02 17.06 -14.93
CA LEU A 265 -18.56 15.98 -15.80
C LEU A 265 -17.06 15.80 -15.59
N THR A 266 -16.63 14.62 -15.17
CA THR A 266 -15.23 14.27 -14.97
C THR A 266 -14.84 13.10 -15.85
N ILE A 267 -13.75 13.23 -16.58
CA ILE A 267 -13.13 12.17 -17.37
C ILE A 267 -11.74 11.94 -16.81
N LEU A 268 -11.46 10.73 -16.36
CA LEU A 268 -10.11 10.30 -15.98
C LEU A 268 -9.63 9.26 -16.98
N GLU A 269 -8.40 9.41 -17.44
CA GLU A 269 -7.80 8.50 -18.42
C GLU A 269 -6.31 8.31 -18.15
N LYS A 270 -5.84 7.06 -18.25
CA LYS A 270 -4.42 6.74 -18.38
C LYS A 270 -4.02 6.64 -19.84
N THR A 271 -3.23 7.58 -20.32
CA THR A 271 -2.80 7.68 -21.72
C THR A 271 -1.28 7.51 -21.84
N PRO A 272 -0.78 6.60 -22.69
CA PRO A 272 0.63 6.55 -23.03
C PRO A 272 1.00 7.70 -23.97
N ILE A 273 1.96 8.52 -23.58
CA ILE A 273 2.52 9.60 -24.41
C ILE A 273 4.05 9.41 -24.41
N SER A 274 4.64 9.24 -25.59
CA SER A 274 6.11 9.10 -25.75
C SER A 274 6.74 8.01 -24.85
N GLY A 275 6.07 6.87 -24.70
CA GLY A 275 6.57 5.73 -23.90
C GLY A 275 6.38 5.85 -22.39
N SER A 276 5.85 6.97 -21.89
CA SER A 276 5.47 7.15 -20.48
C SER A 276 3.95 7.17 -20.32
N LEU A 277 3.45 6.65 -19.19
CA LEU A 277 2.02 6.70 -18.86
C LEU A 277 1.71 8.01 -18.12
N TYR A 278 0.66 8.70 -18.56
CA TYR A 278 0.17 9.93 -17.96
C TYR A 278 -1.28 9.74 -17.49
N ASP A 279 -1.56 10.24 -16.29
CA ASP A 279 -2.93 10.38 -15.79
C ASP A 279 -3.47 11.74 -16.28
N VAL A 280 -4.52 11.72 -17.11
CA VAL A 280 -5.21 12.90 -17.59
C VAL A 280 -6.58 12.98 -16.91
N ASN A 281 -6.88 14.13 -16.32
CA ASN A 281 -8.16 14.43 -15.69
C ASN A 281 -8.76 15.68 -16.33
N LEU A 282 -9.93 15.54 -16.93
CA LEU A 282 -10.73 16.65 -17.41
C LEU A 282 -11.96 16.77 -16.51
N ASN A 283 -12.16 17.92 -15.88
CA ASN A 283 -13.36 18.19 -15.08
C ASN A 283 -14.06 19.46 -15.56
N ALA A 284 -15.34 19.35 -15.86
CA ALA A 284 -16.18 20.41 -16.39
C ALA A 284 -17.37 20.61 -15.44
N ASN A 285 -17.50 21.80 -14.88
CA ASN A 285 -18.60 22.17 -13.99
C ASN A 285 -19.50 23.20 -14.67
N ASN A 286 -20.81 23.00 -14.55
CA ASN A 286 -21.83 23.98 -14.93
C ASN A 286 -21.77 24.45 -16.40
N LEU A 287 -21.29 23.58 -17.30
CA LEU A 287 -21.18 23.89 -18.74
C LEU A 287 -22.49 23.74 -19.52
N LEU A 288 -23.52 23.14 -18.92
CA LEU A 288 -24.80 22.95 -19.59
C LEU A 288 -25.58 24.28 -19.63
N PRO A 289 -26.22 24.63 -20.77
CA PRO A 289 -27.03 25.83 -20.90
C PRO A 289 -28.14 25.86 -19.84
N GLY A 290 -28.24 26.95 -19.07
CA GLY A 290 -29.25 27.13 -18.01
C GLY A 290 -28.70 27.15 -16.58
N SER A 291 -27.41 26.89 -16.38
CA SER A 291 -26.74 27.12 -15.09
C SER A 291 -26.67 28.62 -14.76
N LYS A 292 -27.07 29.01 -13.55
CA LYS A 292 -26.93 30.38 -13.02
C LYS A 292 -25.62 30.57 -12.25
N ASP A 293 -24.91 29.48 -12.03
CA ASP A 293 -23.71 29.41 -11.21
C ASP A 293 -22.45 29.49 -12.07
N ASP A 294 -21.33 29.74 -11.40
CA ASP A 294 -20.00 29.79 -12.00
C ASP A 294 -19.73 28.51 -12.81
N SER A 295 -19.12 28.69 -13.99
CA SER A 295 -18.78 27.59 -14.89
C SER A 295 -17.27 27.46 -15.00
N SER A 296 -16.76 26.23 -15.12
CA SER A 296 -15.33 26.00 -15.19
C SER A 296 -14.98 24.73 -15.95
N VAL A 297 -13.86 24.74 -16.65
CA VAL A 297 -13.18 23.58 -17.20
C VAL A 297 -11.80 23.50 -16.60
N SER A 298 -11.46 22.36 -16.02
CA SER A 298 -10.15 22.06 -15.50
C SER A 298 -9.54 20.87 -16.23
N LEU A 299 -8.23 20.98 -16.45
CA LEU A 299 -7.39 19.96 -17.05
C LEU A 299 -6.22 19.70 -16.11
N GLY A 300 -6.09 18.46 -15.65
CA GLY A 300 -4.96 17.95 -14.92
C GLY A 300 -4.21 16.92 -15.75
N ILE A 301 -2.90 17.05 -15.85
CA ILE A 301 -2.01 16.05 -16.46
C ILE A 301 -0.96 15.71 -15.41
N ARG A 302 -0.81 14.43 -15.09
CA ARG A 302 0.18 13.94 -14.12
C ARG A 302 1.02 12.83 -14.74
N ASN A 303 2.32 12.90 -14.51
CA ASN A 303 3.29 11.86 -14.82
C ASN A 303 3.86 11.32 -13.52
N ASN A 304 3.79 10.00 -13.33
CA ASN A 304 4.39 9.30 -12.19
C ASN A 304 5.58 8.49 -12.72
N SER A 305 6.74 9.12 -12.82
CA SER A 305 7.99 8.45 -13.15
C SER A 305 8.56 7.76 -11.90
N ASP A 306 9.52 6.85 -12.09
CA ASP A 306 10.25 6.24 -10.97
C ASP A 306 11.09 7.26 -10.20
N LEU A 307 11.50 8.35 -10.85
CA LEU A 307 12.41 9.37 -10.31
C LEU A 307 11.70 10.60 -9.72
N PHE A 308 10.54 10.98 -10.27
CA PHE A 308 9.80 12.17 -9.85
C PHE A 308 8.32 12.06 -10.23
N ASP A 309 7.48 12.84 -9.53
CA ASP A 309 6.12 13.13 -9.94
C ASP A 309 6.06 14.54 -10.52
N ALA A 310 5.49 14.69 -11.72
CA ALA A 310 5.19 15.99 -12.31
C ALA A 310 3.68 16.11 -12.56
N ALA A 311 3.09 17.24 -12.19
CA ALA A 311 1.68 17.51 -12.42
C ALA A 311 1.50 18.94 -12.94
N LEU A 312 0.70 19.08 -14.00
CA LEU A 312 0.23 20.35 -14.52
C LEU A 312 -1.28 20.38 -14.32
N ASN A 313 -1.80 21.43 -13.70
CA ASN A 313 -3.23 21.64 -13.57
C ASN A 313 -3.58 23.04 -14.02
N GLY A 314 -4.61 23.16 -14.85
CA GLY A 314 -5.18 24.43 -15.28
C GLY A 314 -6.68 24.42 -15.06
N THR A 315 -7.26 25.56 -14.69
CA THR A 315 -8.69 25.79 -14.62
C THR A 315 -9.01 27.09 -15.33
N LEU A 316 -9.89 27.02 -16.32
CA LEU A 316 -10.48 28.16 -16.99
C LEU A 316 -11.93 28.23 -16.55
N GLY A 317 -12.38 29.38 -16.08
CA GLY A 317 -13.76 29.53 -15.63
C GLY A 317 -14.32 30.90 -15.91
N TYR A 318 -15.63 30.99 -15.75
CA TYR A 318 -16.40 32.22 -15.82
C TYR A 318 -17.19 32.34 -14.52
N SER A 319 -16.99 33.45 -13.81
CA SER A 319 -17.76 33.75 -12.61
C SER A 319 -18.95 34.63 -12.95
N THR A 320 -20.15 34.18 -12.58
CA THR A 320 -21.39 34.93 -12.78
C THR A 320 -21.49 36.11 -11.82
N SER A 321 -20.88 35.99 -10.62
CA SER A 321 -20.88 37.03 -9.59
C SER A 321 -20.08 38.28 -9.98
N THR A 322 -18.90 38.10 -10.58
CA THR A 322 -18.02 39.19 -11.04
C THR A 322 -18.14 39.45 -12.54
N ASN A 323 -18.95 38.65 -13.25
CA ASN A 323 -19.11 38.69 -14.70
C ASN A 323 -17.76 38.69 -15.44
N SER A 324 -16.83 37.83 -15.02
CA SER A 324 -15.46 37.82 -15.52
C SER A 324 -14.93 36.42 -15.74
N TYR A 325 -14.07 36.28 -16.75
CA TYR A 325 -13.30 35.06 -16.97
C TYR A 325 -12.07 35.05 -16.05
N TYR A 326 -11.74 33.88 -15.53
CA TYR A 326 -10.50 33.65 -14.79
C TYR A 326 -9.78 32.42 -15.33
N ALA A 327 -8.46 32.44 -15.17
CA ALA A 327 -7.58 31.35 -15.54
C ALA A 327 -6.57 31.17 -14.41
N ASN A 328 -6.57 30.00 -13.80
CA ASN A 328 -5.60 29.63 -12.77
C ASN A 328 -4.86 28.38 -13.24
N GLY A 329 -3.57 28.33 -13.01
CA GLY A 329 -2.79 27.15 -13.32
C GLY A 329 -1.62 27.02 -12.38
N TYR A 330 -1.21 25.78 -12.11
CA TYR A 330 -0.01 25.50 -11.35
C TYR A 330 0.72 24.30 -11.93
N LEU A 331 2.04 24.35 -11.80
CA LEU A 331 2.95 23.27 -12.09
C LEU A 331 3.49 22.77 -10.73
N GLN A 332 3.42 21.46 -10.52
CA GLN A 332 3.99 20.81 -9.34
C GLN A 332 5.01 19.77 -9.79
N LEU A 333 6.21 19.87 -9.24
CA LEU A 333 7.27 18.87 -9.39
C LEU A 333 7.65 18.37 -7.99
N ARG A 334 7.56 17.06 -7.78
CA ARG A 334 7.97 16.40 -6.53
C ARG A 334 9.05 15.37 -6.82
N ALA A 335 10.17 15.51 -6.15
CA ALA A 335 11.25 14.54 -6.15
C ALA A 335 11.72 14.35 -4.71
N THR A 336 12.12 13.14 -4.37
CA THR A 336 12.70 12.77 -3.08
C THR A 336 14.13 12.33 -3.31
N MET A 337 15.03 12.85 -2.49
CA MET A 337 16.43 12.41 -2.45
C MET A 337 16.61 11.56 -1.20
N ALA A 338 17.03 10.31 -1.39
CA ALA A 338 17.36 9.39 -0.32
C ALA A 338 18.87 9.16 -0.29
N PHE A 339 19.42 8.97 0.90
CA PHE A 339 20.83 8.64 1.05
C PHE A 339 21.04 7.59 2.14
N VAL A 340 22.00 6.69 1.91
CA VAL A 340 22.48 5.73 2.91
C VAL A 340 23.99 5.64 2.80
N GLY A 341 24.69 6.06 3.86
CA GLY A 341 26.14 6.25 3.81
C GLY A 341 26.52 7.27 2.73
N SER A 342 27.36 6.86 1.78
CA SER A 342 27.84 7.68 0.66
C SER A 342 26.98 7.60 -0.61
N HIS A 343 25.89 6.83 -0.61
CA HIS A 343 25.07 6.61 -1.81
C HIS A 343 23.85 7.50 -1.77
N ILE A 344 23.50 8.09 -2.92
CA ILE A 344 22.33 8.96 -3.09
C ILE A 344 21.48 8.40 -4.22
N GLY A 345 20.17 8.35 -4.02
CA GLY A 345 19.19 7.97 -5.05
C GLY A 345 18.04 8.96 -5.09
N PHE A 346 17.43 9.11 -6.26
CA PHE A 346 16.24 9.93 -6.45
C PHE A 346 15.04 9.04 -6.73
N THR A 347 13.89 9.42 -6.19
CA THR A 347 12.64 8.73 -6.44
C THR A 347 11.45 9.65 -6.17
N ARG A 348 10.24 9.17 -6.44
CA ARG A 348 9.00 9.73 -5.91
C ARG A 348 8.94 9.64 -4.38
N GLN A 349 7.85 10.09 -3.78
CA GLN A 349 7.72 10.13 -2.31
C GLN A 349 8.00 8.78 -1.64
N ILE A 350 8.83 8.80 -0.59
CA ILE A 350 9.08 7.67 0.31
C ILE A 350 8.10 7.80 1.48
N PRO A 351 7.10 6.90 1.61
CA PRO A 351 6.06 7.04 2.63
C PRO A 351 6.55 6.67 4.04
N ASP A 352 7.52 5.78 4.14
CA ASP A 352 7.98 5.22 5.41
C ASP A 352 9.47 4.84 5.35
N SER A 353 9.77 3.60 4.97
CA SER A 353 11.13 3.07 4.87
C SER A 353 11.53 2.84 3.42
N PHE A 354 12.82 2.61 3.17
CA PHE A 354 13.32 2.39 1.82
C PHE A 354 14.56 1.49 1.76
N LEU A 355 14.73 0.85 0.60
CA LEU A 355 15.95 0.18 0.18
C LEU A 355 16.62 1.03 -0.90
N LEU A 356 17.84 1.48 -0.63
CA LEU A 356 18.72 2.10 -1.62
C LEU A 356 19.57 0.99 -2.23
N ILE A 357 19.43 0.78 -3.53
CA ILE A 357 20.22 -0.17 -4.29
C ILE A 357 21.29 0.59 -5.05
N SER A 358 22.55 0.24 -4.78
CA SER A 358 23.68 0.64 -5.60
C SER A 358 23.90 -0.43 -6.65
N ALA A 359 23.42 -0.21 -7.87
CA ALA A 359 23.68 -1.12 -8.99
C ALA A 359 25.15 -0.99 -9.42
N PRO A 360 25.83 -2.09 -9.77
CA PRO A 360 27.19 -2.02 -10.27
C PRO A 360 27.20 -1.42 -11.69
N THR A 361 28.29 -0.75 -12.03
CA THR A 361 28.49 -0.21 -13.38
C THR A 361 29.05 -1.30 -14.28
N ILE A 362 28.31 -1.66 -15.33
CA ILE A 362 28.77 -2.54 -16.40
C ILE A 362 29.03 -1.66 -17.63
N LYS A 363 30.13 -1.90 -18.35
CA LYS A 363 30.52 -1.10 -19.53
C LYS A 363 29.56 -1.26 -20.71
N ASP A 364 28.87 -2.40 -20.79
CA ASP A 364 27.85 -2.66 -21.80
C ASP A 364 26.58 -1.83 -21.51
N ASP A 365 26.28 -0.93 -22.43
CA ASP A 365 25.21 0.06 -22.33
C ASP A 365 23.80 -0.54 -22.45
N ASP A 366 23.69 -1.77 -22.96
CA ASP A 366 22.40 -2.46 -23.14
C ASP A 366 22.00 -3.33 -21.94
N VAL A 367 22.88 -3.47 -20.94
CA VAL A 367 22.59 -4.22 -19.72
C VAL A 367 21.79 -3.38 -18.72
N VAL A 368 20.63 -3.91 -18.32
CA VAL A 368 19.74 -3.26 -17.37
C VAL A 368 19.51 -4.18 -16.18
N PHE A 369 19.74 -3.68 -14.96
CA PHE A 369 19.35 -4.39 -13.75
C PHE A 369 17.86 -4.22 -13.51
N SER A 370 17.18 -5.33 -13.27
CA SER A 370 15.76 -5.40 -13.01
C SER A 370 15.52 -5.91 -11.60
N TYR A 371 14.98 -5.04 -10.75
CA TYR A 371 14.63 -5.36 -9.37
C TYR A 371 13.12 -5.47 -9.26
N LYS A 372 12.61 -6.67 -9.05
CA LYS A 372 11.17 -6.91 -8.86
C LYS A 372 10.89 -7.22 -7.40
N VAL A 373 9.94 -6.49 -6.83
CA VAL A 373 9.46 -6.71 -5.46
C VAL A 373 8.33 -7.74 -5.52
N ASN A 374 8.19 -8.55 -4.46
CA ASN A 374 7.13 -9.56 -4.33
C ASN A 374 5.69 -9.05 -4.57
N ASN A 375 5.44 -7.74 -4.45
CA ASN A 375 4.16 -7.11 -4.75
C ASN A 375 3.92 -6.81 -6.25
N GLY A 376 4.87 -7.17 -7.12
CA GLY A 376 4.81 -6.96 -8.57
C GLY A 376 5.41 -5.64 -9.06
N ALA A 377 5.85 -4.74 -8.17
CA ALA A 377 6.55 -3.53 -8.58
C ALA A 377 7.93 -3.88 -9.18
N GLN A 378 8.30 -3.22 -10.28
CA GLN A 378 9.56 -3.43 -10.97
C GLN A 378 10.30 -2.10 -11.08
N TYR A 379 11.59 -2.11 -10.77
CA TYR A 379 12.49 -0.97 -10.87
C TYR A 379 13.69 -1.34 -11.75
N LEU A 380 14.10 -0.42 -12.61
CA LEU A 380 15.19 -0.64 -13.57
C LEU A 380 16.36 0.29 -13.25
N ALA A 381 17.58 -0.27 -13.16
CA ALA A 381 18.82 0.51 -13.10
C ALA A 381 19.60 0.34 -14.38
N LYS A 382 20.01 1.48 -14.94
CA LYS A 382 20.94 1.53 -16.07
C LYS A 382 22.24 2.18 -15.61
N ARG A 383 23.37 1.71 -16.13
CA ARG A 383 24.69 2.36 -15.95
C ARG A 383 25.08 2.67 -14.50
N GLY A 384 24.86 1.71 -13.59
CA GLY A 384 25.19 1.88 -12.17
C GLY A 384 24.35 2.92 -11.42
N GLN A 385 23.20 3.33 -11.98
CA GLN A 385 22.30 4.26 -11.32
C GLN A 385 21.76 3.66 -10.01
N ASN A 386 21.81 4.45 -8.94
CA ASN A 386 21.19 4.09 -7.68
C ASN A 386 19.67 4.13 -7.79
N ILE A 387 19.00 3.09 -7.30
CA ILE A 387 17.54 3.00 -7.23
C ILE A 387 17.10 3.11 -5.78
N VAL A 388 16.00 3.82 -5.54
CA VAL A 388 15.31 3.79 -4.25
C VAL A 388 14.01 3.03 -4.39
N ILE A 389 13.85 1.97 -3.59
CA ILE A 389 12.64 1.17 -3.51
C ILE A 389 11.93 1.49 -2.19
N PRO A 390 10.73 2.11 -2.23
CA PRO A 390 9.90 2.30 -1.04
C PRO A 390 9.48 0.95 -0.44
N LEU A 391 9.61 0.81 0.88
CA LEU A 391 9.24 -0.39 1.64
C LEU A 391 8.32 -0.03 2.82
N THR A 392 7.49 -0.99 3.22
CA THR A 392 6.64 -0.86 4.43
C THR A 392 7.41 -1.34 5.66
N ASN A 393 7.41 -0.58 6.75
CA ASN A 393 8.01 -0.99 8.02
C ASN A 393 7.50 -2.34 8.53
N HIS A 394 8.38 -3.09 9.19
CA HIS A 394 8.08 -4.37 9.84
C HIS A 394 7.49 -5.45 8.91
N THR A 395 7.56 -5.24 7.59
CA THR A 395 7.19 -6.22 6.58
C THR A 395 8.44 -6.74 5.90
N THR A 396 8.47 -8.04 5.62
CA THR A 396 9.56 -8.64 4.85
C THR A 396 9.26 -8.48 3.36
N ALA A 397 10.12 -7.75 2.68
CA ALA A 397 10.11 -7.65 1.23
C ALA A 397 11.16 -8.62 0.66
N VAL A 398 10.74 -9.38 -0.36
CA VAL A 398 11.66 -10.17 -1.18
C VAL A 398 11.80 -9.44 -2.51
N ILE A 399 13.04 -9.11 -2.85
CA ILE A 399 13.41 -8.45 -4.10
C ILE A 399 14.15 -9.48 -4.94
N SER A 400 13.62 -9.82 -6.11
CA SER A 400 14.37 -10.57 -7.11
C SER A 400 15.19 -9.59 -7.96
N ASN A 401 16.46 -9.90 -8.13
CA ASN A 401 17.40 -9.15 -8.95
C ASN A 401 17.72 -9.99 -10.18
N ASP A 402 17.57 -9.39 -11.36
CA ASP A 402 17.79 -10.04 -12.64
C ASP A 402 18.47 -9.08 -13.61
N LEU A 403 19.14 -9.62 -14.61
CA LEU A 403 19.73 -8.86 -15.71
C LEU A 403 18.82 -9.01 -16.93
N VAL A 404 18.40 -7.88 -17.50
CA VAL A 404 17.56 -7.84 -18.70
C VAL A 404 18.20 -6.98 -19.79
N GLY A 405 17.76 -7.17 -21.03
CA GLY A 405 18.30 -6.46 -22.19
C GLY A 405 19.42 -7.27 -22.88
N GLY A 406 20.53 -6.60 -23.21
CA GLY A 406 21.67 -7.19 -23.93
C GLY A 406 22.64 -8.02 -23.06
N ALA A 407 22.24 -8.40 -21.84
CA ALA A 407 23.12 -9.12 -20.93
C ALA A 407 23.57 -10.47 -21.52
N SER A 408 24.89 -10.70 -21.54
CA SER A 408 25.45 -12.01 -21.87
C SER A 408 24.93 -13.07 -20.90
N LEU A 409 24.69 -14.28 -21.39
CA LEU A 409 24.25 -15.43 -20.59
C LEU A 409 25.26 -15.80 -19.49
N ASN A 410 26.51 -15.37 -19.65
CA ASN A 410 27.61 -15.60 -18.73
C ASN A 410 27.64 -14.62 -17.55
N LEU A 411 26.80 -13.59 -17.58
CA LEU A 411 26.70 -12.60 -16.53
C LEU A 411 25.43 -12.84 -15.70
N THR A 412 25.59 -12.96 -14.39
CA THR A 412 24.47 -13.17 -13.46
C THR A 412 24.63 -12.30 -12.22
N PRO A 413 23.53 -11.85 -11.58
CA PRO A 413 23.64 -11.22 -10.27
C PRO A 413 24.20 -12.19 -9.22
N ARG A 414 25.16 -11.75 -8.39
CA ARG A 414 25.67 -12.55 -7.27
C ARG A 414 24.57 -12.98 -6.31
N SER A 415 23.61 -12.08 -6.10
CA SER A 415 22.45 -12.30 -5.24
C SER A 415 21.18 -12.14 -6.07
N PRO A 416 20.61 -13.25 -6.59
CA PRO A 416 19.37 -13.20 -7.37
C PRO A 416 18.15 -12.86 -6.52
N PHE A 417 18.23 -13.04 -5.20
CA PHE A 417 17.21 -12.64 -4.25
C PHE A 417 17.82 -11.87 -3.08
N VAL A 418 17.13 -10.81 -2.66
CA VAL A 418 17.46 -10.00 -1.50
C VAL A 418 16.24 -9.96 -0.60
N VAL A 419 16.42 -10.25 0.68
CA VAL A 419 15.37 -10.17 1.69
C VAL A 419 15.64 -8.96 2.57
N ALA A 420 14.69 -8.04 2.64
CA ALA A 420 14.79 -6.82 3.44
C ALA A 420 13.59 -6.70 4.37
N SER A 421 13.86 -6.45 5.65
CA SER A 421 12.83 -6.23 6.68
C SER A 421 13.13 -4.91 7.41
N PRO A 422 12.67 -3.77 6.87
CA PRO A 422 12.99 -2.47 7.45
C PRO A 422 12.28 -2.23 8.79
N SER A 423 12.93 -1.48 9.67
CA SER A 423 12.30 -0.90 10.85
C SER A 423 11.49 0.36 10.51
N TYR A 424 10.83 0.98 11.47
CA TYR A 424 10.09 2.23 11.26
C TYR A 424 10.99 3.35 10.73
N ARG A 425 10.61 3.98 9.60
CA ARG A 425 11.34 5.10 8.97
C ARG A 425 12.86 4.87 8.84
N SER A 426 13.24 3.74 8.25
CA SER A 426 14.64 3.35 8.09
C SER A 426 15.07 3.17 6.64
N GLY A 427 16.36 3.37 6.38
CA GLY A 427 17.00 3.19 5.08
C GLY A 427 17.99 2.02 5.10
N ILE A 428 17.90 1.11 4.14
CA ILE A 428 18.80 -0.03 3.98
C ILE A 428 19.62 0.20 2.70
N LEU A 429 20.94 -0.09 2.73
CA LEU A 429 21.78 -0.10 1.52
C LEU A 429 21.98 -1.55 1.07
N PHE A 430 21.60 -1.85 -0.18
CA PHE A 430 22.03 -3.06 -0.87
C PHE A 430 23.00 -2.70 -1.98
N ARG A 431 24.18 -3.31 -1.96
CA ARG A 431 25.18 -3.17 -3.02
C ARG A 431 25.01 -4.35 -3.96
N GLY A 432 24.47 -4.06 -5.14
CA GLY A 432 24.39 -5.04 -6.19
C GLY A 432 25.78 -5.42 -6.65
N ASP A 433 25.94 -6.71 -6.97
CA ASP A 433 27.16 -7.24 -7.54
C ASP A 433 26.81 -8.29 -8.59
N VAL A 434 27.71 -8.50 -9.55
CA VAL A 434 27.55 -9.47 -10.62
C VAL A 434 28.69 -10.47 -10.60
N ILE A 435 28.39 -11.68 -11.06
CA ILE A 435 29.34 -12.74 -11.28
C ILE A 435 29.38 -12.98 -12.78
N ARG A 436 30.58 -12.87 -13.37
CA ARG A 436 30.86 -13.30 -14.73
C ARG A 436 31.48 -14.69 -14.70
N ARG A 437 30.91 -15.58 -15.50
CA ARG A 437 31.43 -16.92 -15.77
C ARG A 437 32.10 -16.93 -17.14
N TYR A 438 33.14 -17.72 -17.30
CA TYR A 438 33.91 -17.77 -18.53
C TYR A 438 33.81 -19.14 -19.18
N MET A 439 34.01 -19.16 -20.50
CA MET A 439 34.39 -20.35 -21.23
C MET A 439 35.89 -20.34 -21.46
N LEU A 440 36.55 -21.41 -21.07
CA LEU A 440 37.95 -21.63 -21.36
C LEU A 440 38.08 -22.61 -22.51
N PHE A 441 39.04 -22.38 -23.38
CA PHE A 441 39.51 -23.40 -24.32
C PHE A 441 41.02 -23.44 -24.34
N GLY A 442 41.57 -24.59 -24.70
CA GLY A 442 42.99 -24.75 -24.90
C GLY A 442 43.28 -26.01 -25.70
N ARG A 443 44.55 -26.26 -25.98
CA ARG A 443 44.99 -27.49 -26.64
C ARG A 443 46.07 -28.17 -25.81
N LEU A 444 45.84 -29.44 -25.48
CA LEU A 444 46.78 -30.27 -24.76
C LEU A 444 47.79 -30.89 -25.73
N VAL A 445 49.07 -30.65 -25.49
CA VAL A 445 50.17 -31.16 -26.32
C VAL A 445 51.26 -31.83 -25.47
N ASP A 446 51.98 -32.78 -26.06
CA ASP A 446 53.18 -33.37 -25.47
C ASP A 446 54.40 -32.43 -25.57
N GLN A 447 55.55 -32.86 -25.02
CA GLN A 447 56.82 -32.11 -25.11
C GLN A 447 57.31 -31.85 -26.54
N ASN A 448 56.80 -32.60 -27.53
CA ASN A 448 57.15 -32.48 -28.95
C ASN A 448 56.10 -31.66 -29.73
N GLY A 449 55.06 -31.14 -29.08
CA GLY A 449 53.95 -30.39 -29.70
C GLY A 449 52.88 -31.28 -30.34
N THR A 450 52.95 -32.59 -30.16
CA THR A 450 51.93 -33.54 -30.64
C THR A 450 50.66 -33.41 -29.79
N PRO A 451 49.48 -33.26 -30.40
CA PRO A 451 48.23 -33.19 -29.64
C PRO A 451 47.92 -34.49 -28.91
N ILE A 452 47.40 -34.37 -27.69
CA ILE A 452 46.98 -35.51 -26.87
C ILE A 452 45.46 -35.62 -26.90
N ALA A 453 44.97 -36.58 -27.68
CA ALA A 453 43.55 -36.76 -27.94
C ALA A 453 42.84 -37.66 -26.93
N TYR A 454 41.54 -37.42 -26.74
CA TYR A 454 40.61 -38.25 -25.97
C TYR A 454 40.97 -38.44 -24.49
N LEU A 455 41.57 -37.42 -23.87
CA LEU A 455 41.99 -37.45 -22.48
C LEU A 455 40.97 -36.71 -21.60
N PRO A 456 40.33 -37.36 -20.62
CA PRO A 456 39.52 -36.67 -19.62
C PRO A 456 40.40 -35.91 -18.63
N GLY A 457 39.94 -34.79 -18.08
CA GLY A 457 40.64 -34.04 -17.05
C GLY A 457 39.68 -33.50 -16.00
N ASP A 458 40.08 -33.55 -14.73
CA ASP A 458 39.31 -33.01 -13.62
C ASP A 458 39.84 -31.63 -13.22
N VAL A 459 38.97 -30.62 -13.13
CA VAL A 459 39.35 -29.23 -12.85
C VAL A 459 39.09 -28.91 -11.38
N TYR A 460 40.15 -28.58 -10.65
CA TYR A 460 40.13 -28.22 -9.24
C TYR A 460 40.42 -26.73 -9.04
N ASP A 461 39.76 -26.12 -8.06
CA ASP A 461 40.17 -24.81 -7.54
C ASP A 461 41.45 -24.92 -6.69
N ILE A 462 42.07 -23.79 -6.36
CA ILE A 462 43.27 -23.76 -5.51
C ILE A 462 43.05 -24.34 -4.09
N GLY A 463 41.78 -24.44 -3.65
CA GLY A 463 41.39 -25.09 -2.40
C GLY A 463 41.30 -26.62 -2.49
N GLY A 464 41.44 -27.19 -3.68
CA GLY A 464 41.33 -28.63 -3.94
C GLY A 464 39.89 -29.11 -4.13
N SER A 465 38.92 -28.22 -4.33
CA SER A 465 37.53 -28.60 -4.63
C SER A 465 37.37 -28.85 -6.12
N LEU A 466 36.78 -29.99 -6.48
CA LEU A 466 36.41 -30.28 -7.87
C LEU A 466 35.34 -29.29 -8.33
N VAL A 467 35.65 -28.51 -9.36
CA VAL A 467 34.77 -27.46 -9.92
C VAL A 467 33.98 -28.03 -11.10
N THR A 468 34.67 -28.69 -12.02
CA THR A 468 34.11 -29.26 -13.25
C THR A 468 35.09 -30.26 -13.86
N SER A 469 34.73 -30.85 -14.99
CA SER A 469 35.57 -31.76 -15.77
C SER A 469 35.67 -31.30 -17.22
N THR A 470 36.75 -31.65 -17.90
CA THR A 470 37.00 -31.38 -19.31
C THR A 470 37.42 -32.65 -20.04
N PHE A 471 37.46 -32.60 -21.37
CA PHE A 471 37.85 -33.73 -22.22
C PHE A 471 38.50 -33.21 -23.49
N THR A 472 39.63 -33.80 -23.90
CA THR A 472 40.30 -33.41 -25.14
C THR A 472 39.71 -34.13 -26.37
N ASP A 473 39.52 -33.40 -27.46
CA ASP A 473 39.05 -33.95 -28.74
C ASP A 473 40.19 -34.62 -29.56
N GLU A 474 39.90 -35.02 -30.81
CA GLU A 474 40.87 -35.64 -31.72
C GLU A 474 42.08 -34.75 -32.06
N THR A 475 41.95 -33.44 -31.86
CA THR A 475 42.99 -32.44 -32.08
C THR A 475 43.65 -31.97 -30.78
N GLY A 476 43.34 -32.63 -29.66
CA GLY A 476 43.82 -32.29 -28.33
C GLY A 476 43.16 -31.05 -27.72
N ARG A 477 42.09 -30.50 -28.33
CA ARG A 477 41.40 -29.32 -27.79
C ARG A 477 40.46 -29.69 -26.66
N PHE A 478 40.43 -28.87 -25.62
CA PHE A 478 39.55 -29.05 -24.48
C PHE A 478 38.80 -27.75 -24.17
N ASP A 479 37.57 -27.88 -23.69
CA ASP A 479 36.70 -26.77 -23.30
C ASP A 479 36.31 -26.89 -21.82
N ILE A 480 36.29 -25.78 -21.09
CA ILE A 480 35.84 -25.68 -19.70
C ILE A 480 34.77 -24.61 -19.63
N TYR A 481 33.58 -24.97 -19.15
CA TYR A 481 32.44 -24.06 -19.04
C TYR A 481 32.16 -23.67 -17.58
N ASP A 482 31.49 -22.54 -17.39
CA ASP A 482 30.97 -22.06 -16.10
C ASP A 482 32.04 -21.80 -15.02
N ILE A 483 33.25 -21.39 -15.42
CA ILE A 483 34.36 -21.15 -14.50
C ILE A 483 34.43 -19.67 -14.07
N LEU A 484 34.81 -19.42 -12.81
CA LEU A 484 34.98 -18.07 -12.26
C LEU A 484 36.44 -17.61 -12.38
N PRO A 485 36.74 -16.31 -12.31
CA PRO A 485 38.12 -15.83 -12.18
C PRO A 485 38.80 -16.43 -10.95
N GLY A 486 40.06 -16.86 -11.09
CA GLY A 486 40.80 -17.52 -10.02
C GLY A 486 41.94 -18.42 -10.50
N MET A 487 42.55 -19.12 -9.54
CA MET A 487 43.64 -20.07 -9.80
C MET A 487 43.09 -21.49 -9.84
N TYR A 488 43.44 -22.23 -10.89
CA TYR A 488 42.92 -23.57 -11.13
C TYR A 488 44.02 -24.56 -11.48
N ARG A 489 43.74 -25.83 -11.20
CA ARG A 489 44.57 -26.98 -11.59
C ARG A 489 43.70 -27.99 -12.32
N ILE A 490 44.12 -28.41 -13.51
CA ILE A 490 43.58 -29.59 -14.19
C ILE A 490 44.44 -30.79 -13.80
N GLU A 491 43.82 -31.82 -13.23
CA GLU A 491 44.45 -33.10 -12.99
C GLU A 491 44.10 -34.03 -14.14
N TRP A 492 45.14 -34.46 -14.85
CA TRP A 492 45.01 -35.44 -15.91
C TRP A 492 45.19 -36.86 -15.34
N PRO A 493 44.78 -37.91 -16.07
CA PRO A 493 44.93 -39.30 -15.63
C PRO A 493 46.40 -39.66 -15.35
N GLU A 494 46.60 -40.74 -14.62
CA GLU A 494 47.93 -41.23 -14.21
C GLU A 494 48.89 -41.31 -15.42
N GLY A 495 50.07 -40.69 -15.28
CA GLY A 495 51.07 -40.56 -16.36
C GLY A 495 51.07 -39.22 -17.13
N TYR A 496 50.06 -38.36 -16.96
CA TYR A 496 49.90 -37.10 -17.72
C TYR A 496 50.04 -35.81 -16.88
N GLY A 497 50.20 -35.92 -15.56
CA GLY A 497 50.54 -34.80 -14.67
C GLY A 497 49.40 -33.80 -14.42
N THR A 498 49.74 -32.56 -14.08
CA THR A 498 48.77 -31.49 -13.77
C THR A 498 49.08 -30.19 -14.49
N THR A 499 48.07 -29.53 -15.03
CA THR A 499 48.17 -28.17 -15.60
C THR A 499 47.68 -27.14 -14.60
N GLN A 500 48.42 -26.05 -14.40
CA GLN A 500 47.94 -24.92 -13.60
C GLN A 500 47.74 -23.69 -14.48
N PHE A 501 46.65 -22.95 -14.24
CA PHE A 501 46.38 -21.70 -14.93
C PHE A 501 45.73 -20.67 -14.00
N GLU A 502 45.99 -19.40 -14.27
CA GLU A 502 45.31 -18.27 -13.65
C GLU A 502 44.29 -17.73 -14.64
N LEU A 503 43.05 -17.61 -14.18
CA LEU A 503 41.99 -16.96 -14.93
C LEU A 503 41.82 -15.52 -14.43
N PRO A 504 42.35 -14.51 -15.16
CA PRO A 504 42.12 -13.12 -14.81
C PRO A 504 40.66 -12.73 -15.04
N GLU A 505 40.20 -11.70 -14.35
CA GLU A 505 38.92 -11.07 -14.64
C GLU A 505 39.05 -10.26 -15.94
N THR A 506 38.50 -10.79 -17.05
CA THR A 506 38.55 -10.15 -18.38
C THR A 506 37.15 -9.77 -18.89
N GLU A 507 37.09 -8.97 -19.95
CA GLU A 507 35.82 -8.61 -20.62
C GLU A 507 35.39 -9.63 -21.68
N GLU A 508 36.27 -10.55 -22.07
CA GLU A 508 35.96 -11.58 -23.06
C GLU A 508 35.20 -12.72 -22.38
N ASP A 509 34.08 -13.13 -22.96
CA ASP A 509 33.28 -14.25 -22.45
C ASP A 509 34.00 -15.60 -22.61
N SER A 510 35.07 -15.60 -23.41
CA SER A 510 35.85 -16.77 -23.71
C SER A 510 37.35 -16.49 -23.75
N ILE A 511 38.14 -17.41 -23.20
CA ILE A 511 39.58 -17.24 -23.00
C ILE A 511 40.31 -18.46 -23.57
N ASP A 512 41.28 -18.20 -24.46
CA ASP A 512 42.16 -19.22 -25.03
C ASP A 512 43.44 -19.35 -24.18
N LEU A 513 43.65 -20.51 -23.58
CA LEU A 513 44.89 -20.86 -22.89
C LEU A 513 46.05 -21.16 -23.86
N GLY A 514 45.76 -21.35 -25.15
CA GLY A 514 46.73 -21.80 -26.15
C GLY A 514 47.18 -23.25 -25.90
N ASP A 515 48.43 -23.53 -26.27
CA ASP A 515 49.02 -24.86 -26.11
C ASP A 515 49.51 -25.09 -24.67
N THR A 516 48.90 -26.05 -24.00
CA THR A 516 49.26 -26.53 -22.68
C THR A 516 50.15 -27.77 -22.82
N VAL A 517 51.42 -27.65 -22.42
CA VAL A 517 52.40 -28.74 -22.50
C VAL A 517 52.40 -29.57 -21.23
N ILE A 518 52.30 -30.90 -21.37
CA ILE A 518 52.48 -31.83 -20.26
C ILE A 518 53.75 -32.69 -20.41
N PRO A 519 54.50 -32.92 -19.33
CA PRO A 519 55.64 -33.82 -19.36
C PRO A 519 55.12 -35.26 -19.35
N LEU A 520 55.25 -35.97 -20.48
CA LEU A 520 55.10 -37.41 -20.50
C LEU A 520 56.26 -38.03 -19.73
N GLU A 521 55.99 -38.71 -18.62
CA GLU A 521 56.95 -39.63 -18.04
C GLU A 521 57.09 -40.82 -19.00
N ALA A 522 58.30 -41.02 -19.54
CA ALA A 522 58.59 -42.18 -20.35
C ALA A 522 58.54 -43.44 -19.46
N GLU A 523 57.65 -44.38 -19.80
CA GLU A 523 57.66 -45.75 -19.25
C GLU A 523 59.01 -46.45 -19.47
#